data_AF-A0A061NU46-F1
#
_entry.id   AF-A0A061NU46-F1
#
_cell.length_a   1.000
_cell.length_b   1.000
_cell.length_c   1.000
_cell.angle_alpha   90.00
_cell.angle_beta   90.00
_cell.angle_gamma   90.00
#
_symmetry.space_group_name_H-M   'P 1'
#
loop_
_entity.id
_entity.type
_entity.pdbx_description
1 polymer ?
#
loop_
_entity_poly.entity_id
_entity_poly.type
_entity_poly.pdbx_seq_one_letter_code
_entity_poly.pdbx_strand_id
1 'polypeptide(L)'
;MNFAKELLPNESNVIPFQREGTLPTVRQFQDRYTYEDALKQEVVAWEGRGKLAILTKTMDEAQQLLHDLPDGVQLIQEHTDSFRENVLIAPAYLAKGIEFDRVIIAEVTDENYHTARDRHMLYTSATRAMHQLEVFVIGELPNFIEHVPSDRFQLIAD
;
A
#
# COMPACT_ATOMS: atom_id res chain seq x y z
N MET A 1 -13.44 -6.25 -1.32
CA MET A 1 -12.74 -5.02 -1.74
C MET A 1 -13.68 -3.79 -1.82
N ASN A 2 -14.49 -3.52 -0.79
CA ASN A 2 -15.36 -2.33 -0.80
C ASN A 2 -14.55 -1.03 -0.58
N PHE A 3 -13.51 -1.06 0.24
CA PHE A 3 -12.60 0.07 0.47
C PHE A 3 -12.06 0.72 -0.82
N ALA A 4 -11.46 -0.08 -1.72
CA ALA A 4 -10.89 0.45 -2.95
C ALA A 4 -11.94 1.16 -3.81
N LYS A 5 -13.18 0.66 -3.85
CA LYS A 5 -14.27 1.31 -4.60
C LYS A 5 -14.60 2.70 -4.06
N GLU A 6 -14.59 2.89 -2.75
CA GLU A 6 -14.87 4.19 -2.12
C GLU A 6 -13.78 5.24 -2.43
N LEU A 7 -12.58 4.80 -2.83
CA LEU A 7 -11.56 5.70 -3.36
C LEU A 7 -11.98 6.31 -4.70
N LEU A 8 -12.83 5.67 -5.50
CA LEU A 8 -13.33 6.17 -6.80
C LEU A 8 -14.87 6.22 -6.84
N PRO A 9 -15.53 7.08 -6.03
CA PRO A 9 -16.98 7.03 -5.81
C PRO A 9 -17.82 7.36 -7.06
N ASN A 10 -17.25 8.08 -8.03
CA ASN A 10 -17.94 8.53 -9.24
C ASN A 10 -17.71 7.61 -10.46
N GLU A 11 -16.97 6.51 -10.32
CA GLU A 11 -16.68 5.61 -11.42
C GLU A 11 -17.58 4.37 -11.41
N SER A 12 -18.68 4.47 -12.15
CA SER A 12 -19.73 3.44 -12.26
C SER A 12 -19.26 2.09 -12.84
N ASN A 13 -18.09 2.06 -13.49
CA ASN A 13 -17.55 0.88 -14.17
C ASN A 13 -16.50 0.11 -13.34
N VAL A 14 -16.26 0.52 -12.10
CA VAL A 14 -15.40 -0.24 -11.19
C VAL A 14 -16.19 -1.43 -10.65
N ILE A 15 -16.01 -2.60 -11.26
CA ILE A 15 -16.55 -3.87 -10.77
C ILE A 15 -15.57 -4.43 -9.75
N PRO A 16 -15.89 -4.43 -8.44
CA PRO A 16 -15.02 -5.02 -7.46
C PRO A 16 -15.04 -6.54 -7.65
N PHE A 17 -13.87 -7.15 -7.78
CA PHE A 17 -13.76 -8.58 -7.55
C PHE A 17 -14.01 -8.80 -6.04
N GLN A 18 -15.13 -9.44 -5.69
CA GLN A 18 -15.39 -9.83 -4.31
C GLN A 18 -14.36 -10.89 -3.91
N ARG A 19 -13.42 -10.49 -3.03
CA ARG A 19 -12.54 -11.41 -2.31
C ARG A 19 -13.03 -11.50 -0.87
N GLU A 20 -13.19 -12.72 -0.37
CA GLU A 20 -13.26 -12.96 1.07
C GLU A 20 -11.90 -12.63 1.66
N GLY A 21 -11.83 -11.64 2.54
CA GLY A 21 -10.58 -11.15 3.12
C GLY A 21 -10.88 -10.27 4.33
N THR A 22 -9.86 -10.02 5.14
CA THR A 22 -9.98 -9.11 6.28
C THR A 22 -10.26 -7.68 5.80
N LEU A 23 -10.88 -6.87 6.64
CA LEU A 23 -10.99 -5.45 6.37
C LEU A 23 -9.57 -4.86 6.16
N PRO A 24 -9.37 -3.97 5.18
CA PRO A 24 -8.14 -3.20 5.08
C PRO A 24 -7.87 -2.45 6.37
N THR A 25 -6.59 -2.28 6.68
CA THR A 25 -6.16 -1.49 7.84
C THR A 25 -5.53 -0.19 7.35
N VAL A 26 -5.92 0.93 7.94
CA VAL A 26 -5.23 2.21 7.79
C VAL A 26 -4.48 2.46 9.08
N ARG A 27 -3.15 2.48 9.01
CA ARG A 27 -2.27 2.77 10.15
C ARG A 27 -1.80 4.19 10.02
N GLN A 28 -2.19 5.03 10.98
CA GLN A 28 -1.87 6.44 11.02
C GLN A 28 -0.76 6.67 12.04
N PHE A 29 0.38 7.14 11.55
CA PHE A 29 1.58 7.41 12.34
C PHE A 29 1.71 8.90 12.60
N GLN A 30 2.08 9.27 13.82
CA GLN A 30 2.27 10.69 14.18
C GLN A 30 3.48 11.32 13.48
N ASP A 31 4.52 10.53 13.22
CA ASP A 31 5.76 11.01 12.62
C ASP A 31 6.44 9.95 11.73
N ARG A 32 7.46 10.39 11.01
CA ARG A 32 8.21 9.54 10.08
C ARG A 32 9.00 8.43 10.80
N TYR A 33 9.44 8.68 12.03
CA TYR A 33 10.24 7.71 12.77
C TYR A 33 9.40 6.49 13.19
N THR A 34 8.19 6.70 13.72
CA THR A 34 7.30 5.59 14.07
C THR A 34 6.80 4.83 12.84
N TYR A 35 6.56 5.53 11.74
CA TYR A 35 6.24 4.94 10.44
C TYR A 35 7.37 4.02 9.91
N GLU A 36 8.61 4.50 9.91
CA GLU A 36 9.76 3.73 9.42
C GLU A 36 10.03 2.53 10.31
N ASP A 37 9.94 2.68 11.63
CA ASP A 37 10.11 1.56 12.57
C ASP A 37 9.03 0.49 12.35
N ALA A 38 7.77 0.89 12.22
CA ALA A 38 6.67 -0.03 11.94
C ALA A 38 6.86 -0.75 10.60
N LEU A 39 7.29 -0.06 9.54
CA LEU A 39 7.51 -0.68 8.25
C LEU A 39 8.63 -1.74 8.31
N LYS A 40 9.73 -1.46 9.04
CA LYS A 40 10.80 -2.44 9.27
C LYS A 40 10.31 -3.65 10.05
N GLN A 41 9.51 -3.44 11.09
CA GLN A 41 8.89 -4.53 11.86
C GLN A 41 8.00 -5.40 10.98
N GLU A 42 7.22 -4.81 10.05
CA GLU A 42 6.39 -5.58 9.13
C GLU A 42 7.19 -6.43 8.16
N VAL A 43 8.30 -5.92 7.64
CA VAL A 43 9.20 -6.69 6.77
C VAL A 43 9.75 -7.91 7.50
N VAL A 44 10.27 -7.71 8.72
CA VAL A 44 10.81 -8.81 9.55
C VAL A 44 9.72 -9.82 9.91
N ALA A 45 8.53 -9.34 10.29
CA ALA A 45 7.43 -10.22 10.69
C ALA A 45 6.86 -11.05 9.53
N TRP A 46 6.95 -10.54 8.29
CA TRP A 46 6.40 -11.18 7.10
C TRP A 46 7.35 -12.16 6.41
N GLU A 47 8.61 -12.25 6.84
CA GLU A 47 9.59 -13.13 6.23
C GLU A 47 9.07 -14.59 6.16
N GLY A 48 9.01 -15.15 4.95
CA GLY A 48 8.55 -16.52 4.68
C GLY A 48 7.02 -16.72 4.59
N ARG A 49 6.19 -15.66 4.60
CA ARG A 49 4.71 -15.75 4.66
C ARG A 49 3.99 -15.43 3.34
N GLY A 50 4.58 -15.82 2.20
CA GLY A 50 4.04 -15.50 0.86
C GLY A 50 4.56 -14.16 0.34
N LYS A 51 3.89 -13.58 -0.67
CA LYS A 51 4.35 -12.33 -1.30
C LYS A 51 3.78 -11.09 -0.61
N LEU A 52 4.66 -10.26 -0.06
CA LEU A 52 4.36 -8.90 0.40
C LEU A 52 4.87 -7.90 -0.62
N ALA A 53 4.04 -6.94 -1.01
CA ALA A 53 4.47 -5.76 -1.74
C ALA A 53 4.34 -4.50 -0.89
N ILE A 54 5.42 -3.74 -0.81
CA ILE A 54 5.46 -2.36 -0.35
C ILE A 54 5.33 -1.48 -1.60
N LEU A 55 4.20 -0.80 -1.76
CA LEU A 55 3.89 0.01 -2.93
C LEU A 55 4.03 1.50 -2.60
N THR A 56 4.88 2.18 -3.34
CA THR A 56 5.08 3.64 -3.25
C THR A 56 4.44 4.36 -4.43
N LYS A 57 4.38 5.69 -4.39
CA LYS A 57 3.94 6.51 -5.53
C LYS A 57 5.01 6.56 -6.60
N THR A 58 6.27 6.75 -6.19
CA THR A 58 7.40 6.98 -7.12
C THR A 58 8.55 6.00 -6.92
N MET A 59 9.40 5.88 -7.95
CA MET A 59 10.62 5.06 -7.87
C MET A 59 11.58 5.64 -6.83
N ASP A 60 11.67 6.97 -6.73
CA ASP A 60 12.54 7.64 -5.77
C ASP A 60 12.13 7.30 -4.33
N GLU A 61 10.84 7.31 -4.02
CA GLU A 61 10.32 6.85 -2.72
C GLU A 61 10.65 5.37 -2.47
N ALA A 62 10.53 4.50 -3.49
CA ALA A 62 10.85 3.09 -3.35
C ALA A 62 12.33 2.87 -3.01
N GLN A 63 13.22 3.62 -3.66
CA GLN A 63 14.67 3.55 -3.43
C GLN A 63 15.07 4.12 -2.08
N GLN A 64 14.44 5.24 -1.66
CA GLN A 64 14.68 5.84 -0.34
C GLN A 64 14.27 4.89 0.76
N LEU A 65 13.05 4.33 0.72
CA LEU A 65 12.60 3.37 1.71
C LEU A 65 13.48 2.13 1.75
N LEU A 66 13.85 1.58 0.59
CA LEU A 66 14.69 0.39 0.51
C LEU A 66 16.02 0.55 1.24
N HIS A 67 16.60 1.75 1.24
CA HIS A 67 17.86 2.03 1.93
C HIS A 67 17.75 1.77 3.45
N ASP A 68 16.58 2.01 4.04
CA ASP A 68 16.37 1.95 5.49
C ASP A 68 15.70 0.65 5.95
N LEU A 69 15.26 -0.19 5.00
CA LEU A 69 14.67 -1.51 5.26
C LEU A 69 15.75 -2.57 5.52
N PRO A 70 15.42 -3.63 6.27
CA PRO A 70 16.32 -4.76 6.44
C PRO A 70 16.57 -5.49 5.11
N ASP A 71 17.61 -6.34 5.09
CA ASP A 71 17.90 -7.23 3.97
C ASP A 71 16.70 -8.14 3.63
N GLY A 72 16.68 -8.70 2.42
CA GLY A 72 15.60 -9.59 1.97
C GLY A 72 14.40 -8.86 1.33
N VAL A 73 14.55 -7.56 1.06
CA VAL A 73 13.60 -6.77 0.26
C VAL A 73 14.15 -6.58 -1.15
N GLN A 74 13.38 -6.96 -2.16
CA GLN A 74 13.75 -6.80 -3.56
C GLN A 74 13.01 -5.62 -4.21
N LEU A 75 13.76 -4.70 -4.81
CA LEU A 75 13.22 -3.65 -5.68
C LEU A 75 12.74 -4.23 -7.01
N ILE A 76 11.51 -3.90 -7.41
CA ILE A 76 11.00 -4.17 -8.76
C ILE A 76 11.32 -2.98 -9.67
N GLN A 77 11.92 -3.27 -10.82
CA GLN A 77 12.22 -2.34 -11.91
C GLN A 77 11.57 -2.85 -13.21
N GLU A 78 11.55 -2.02 -14.26
CA GLU A 78 10.91 -2.37 -15.56
C GLU A 78 11.42 -3.67 -16.18
N HIS A 79 12.67 -4.06 -15.89
CA HIS A 79 13.31 -5.26 -16.41
C HIS A 79 13.57 -6.32 -15.34
N THR A 80 12.77 -6.34 -14.27
CA THR A 80 12.86 -7.41 -13.26
C THR A 80 12.25 -8.69 -13.81
N ASP A 81 13.11 -9.62 -14.25
CA ASP A 81 12.70 -10.88 -14.88
C ASP A 81 12.13 -11.92 -13.89
N SER A 82 12.51 -11.84 -12.60
CA SER A 82 12.08 -12.80 -11.58
C SER A 82 12.06 -12.22 -10.18
N PHE A 83 11.10 -12.66 -9.36
CA PHE A 83 10.99 -12.33 -7.94
C PHE A 83 11.71 -13.40 -7.12
N ARG A 84 12.90 -13.05 -6.61
CA ARG A 84 13.74 -13.90 -5.78
C ARG A 84 13.33 -13.83 -4.32
N GLU A 85 12.96 -12.63 -3.88
CA GLU A 85 12.53 -12.39 -2.49
C GLU A 85 11.01 -12.47 -2.34
N ASN A 86 10.58 -12.67 -1.09
CA ASN A 86 9.16 -12.67 -0.72
C ASN A 86 8.62 -11.28 -0.38
N VAL A 87 9.50 -10.37 0.05
CA VAL A 87 9.17 -8.97 0.24
C VAL A 87 9.68 -8.18 -0.96
N LEU A 88 8.76 -7.47 -1.59
CA LEU A 88 8.99 -6.71 -2.81
C LEU A 88 8.68 -5.24 -2.53
N ILE A 89 9.47 -4.32 -3.08
CA ILE A 89 9.17 -2.89 -3.04
C ILE A 89 9.14 -2.33 -4.46
N ALA A 90 8.14 -1.51 -4.77
CA ALA A 90 7.95 -0.98 -6.12
C ALA A 90 7.06 0.26 -6.13
N PRO A 91 7.24 1.17 -7.11
CA PRO A 91 6.19 2.14 -7.40
C PRO A 91 4.94 1.45 -7.98
N ALA A 92 3.76 1.97 -7.64
CA ALA A 92 2.46 1.39 -7.96
C ALA A 92 2.26 1.06 -9.46
N TYR A 93 2.87 1.83 -10.36
CA TYR A 93 2.72 1.61 -11.81
C TYR A 93 3.43 0.34 -12.30
N LEU A 94 4.48 -0.14 -11.61
CA LEU A 94 5.17 -1.39 -11.93
C LEU A 94 4.46 -2.62 -11.35
N ALA A 95 3.55 -2.43 -10.41
CA ALA A 95 2.74 -3.52 -9.85
C ALA A 95 1.57 -3.95 -10.75
N LYS A 96 1.37 -3.31 -11.91
CA LYS A 96 0.24 -3.58 -12.79
C LYS A 96 0.28 -5.01 -13.33
N GLY A 97 -0.81 -5.75 -13.14
CA GLY A 97 -0.90 -7.14 -13.61
C GLY A 97 -0.22 -8.17 -12.70
N ILE A 98 0.33 -7.72 -11.57
CA ILE A 98 0.86 -8.56 -10.50
C ILE A 98 -0.13 -8.49 -9.33
N GLU A 99 -0.29 -9.58 -8.60
CA GLU A 99 -1.08 -9.65 -7.38
C GLU A 99 -0.19 -10.18 -6.25
N PHE A 100 -0.46 -9.71 -5.03
CA PHE A 100 0.34 -10.05 -3.85
C PHE A 100 -0.58 -10.51 -2.72
N ASP A 101 -0.11 -11.41 -1.85
CA ASP A 101 -0.88 -11.88 -0.71
C ASP A 101 -1.20 -10.73 0.25
N ARG A 102 -0.19 -9.89 0.51
CA ARG A 102 -0.28 -8.68 1.32
C ARG A 102 0.28 -7.48 0.56
N VAL A 103 -0.37 -6.32 0.71
CA VAL A 103 0.11 -5.04 0.19
C VAL A 103 0.14 -4.02 1.32
N ILE A 104 1.26 -3.33 1.46
CA ILE A 104 1.41 -2.10 2.24
C ILE A 104 1.54 -0.95 1.25
N ILE A 105 0.60 0.00 1.26
CA ILE A 105 0.75 1.27 0.54
C ILE A 105 1.52 2.21 1.47
N ALA A 106 2.74 2.56 1.07
CA ALA A 106 3.69 3.34 1.83
C ALA A 106 3.64 4.83 1.47
N GLU A 107 4.26 5.67 2.31
CA GLU A 107 4.44 7.12 2.07
C GLU A 107 3.13 7.89 1.82
N VAL A 108 2.02 7.47 2.45
CA VAL A 108 0.74 8.14 2.25
C VAL A 108 0.63 9.34 3.17
N THR A 109 0.52 10.53 2.58
CA THR A 109 0.23 11.79 3.28
C THR A 109 -0.78 12.58 2.46
N ASP A 110 -1.47 13.56 3.07
CA ASP A 110 -2.35 14.46 2.30
C ASP A 110 -1.54 15.20 1.22
N GLU A 111 -0.31 15.63 1.51
CA GLU A 111 0.57 16.27 0.51
C GLU A 111 1.01 15.32 -0.62
N ASN A 112 1.25 14.04 -0.34
CA ASN A 112 1.68 13.09 -1.37
C ASN A 112 0.49 12.54 -2.19
N TYR A 113 -0.71 12.45 -1.60
CA TYR A 113 -1.90 11.89 -2.23
C TYR A 113 -3.10 12.84 -2.20
N HIS A 114 -3.02 13.96 -2.93
CA HIS A 114 -4.06 15.02 -2.96
C HIS A 114 -4.77 15.19 -4.31
N THR A 115 -4.25 14.63 -5.42
CA THR A 115 -4.85 14.81 -6.75
C THR A 115 -5.77 13.66 -7.16
N ALA A 116 -6.66 13.88 -8.12
CA ALA A 116 -7.46 12.81 -8.71
C ALA A 116 -6.59 11.66 -9.28
N ARG A 117 -5.41 11.99 -9.83
CA ARG A 117 -4.45 10.97 -10.28
C ARG A 117 -3.91 10.13 -9.13
N ASP A 118 -3.60 10.76 -7.99
CA ASP A 118 -3.10 10.06 -6.81
C ASP A 118 -4.17 9.14 -6.22
N ARG A 119 -5.43 9.58 -6.24
CA ARG A 119 -6.59 8.76 -5.88
C ARG A 119 -6.69 7.49 -6.73
N HIS A 120 -6.48 7.60 -8.05
CA HIS A 120 -6.40 6.43 -8.94
C HIS A 120 -5.21 5.53 -8.64
N MET A 121 -4.08 6.11 -8.23
CA MET A 121 -2.91 5.33 -7.82
C MET A 121 -3.21 4.54 -6.53
N LEU A 122 -3.83 5.15 -5.51
CA LEU A 122 -4.28 4.44 -4.31
C LEU A 122 -5.24 3.31 -4.66
N TYR A 123 -6.23 3.55 -5.52
CA TYR A 123 -7.11 2.51 -6.01
C TYR A 123 -6.33 1.35 -6.67
N THR A 124 -5.42 1.69 -7.58
CA THR A 124 -4.62 0.69 -8.31
C THR A 124 -3.79 -0.15 -7.34
N SER A 125 -3.09 0.49 -6.40
CA SER A 125 -2.30 -0.16 -5.35
C SER A 125 -3.19 -1.05 -4.46
N ALA A 126 -4.33 -0.52 -3.99
CA ALA A 126 -5.26 -1.26 -3.15
C ALA A 126 -5.75 -2.53 -3.84
N THR A 127 -6.05 -2.48 -5.14
CA THR A 127 -6.51 -3.66 -5.91
C THR A 127 -5.44 -4.73 -6.14
N ARG A 128 -4.16 -4.47 -5.81
CA ARG A 128 -3.09 -5.48 -5.93
C ARG A 128 -3.11 -6.49 -4.76
N ALA A 129 -3.78 -6.18 -3.66
CA ALA A 129 -3.89 -7.04 -2.49
C ALA A 129 -4.86 -8.21 -2.73
N MET A 130 -4.41 -9.44 -2.53
CA MET A 130 -5.27 -10.63 -2.56
C MET A 130 -5.97 -10.86 -1.23
N HIS A 131 -5.25 -10.78 -0.12
CA HIS A 131 -5.77 -11.15 1.20
C HIS A 131 -5.72 -10.00 2.20
N GLN A 132 -4.59 -9.28 2.27
CA GLN A 132 -4.36 -8.23 3.27
C GLN A 132 -3.94 -6.92 2.61
N LEU A 133 -4.60 -5.83 2.99
CA LEU A 133 -4.27 -4.48 2.54
C LEU A 133 -4.04 -3.59 3.76
N GLU A 134 -2.90 -2.92 3.76
CA GLU A 134 -2.55 -1.87 4.69
C GLU A 134 -2.21 -0.57 3.98
N VAL A 135 -2.62 0.54 4.57
CA VAL A 135 -2.28 1.88 4.11
C VAL A 135 -1.57 2.57 5.27
N PHE A 136 -0.30 2.90 5.08
CA PHE A 136 0.52 3.55 6.08
C PHE A 136 0.49 5.05 5.83
N VAL A 137 -0.16 5.77 6.73
CA VAL A 137 -0.38 7.22 6.66
C VAL A 137 0.54 7.93 7.64
N ILE A 138 1.23 8.97 7.20
CA ILE A 138 2.09 9.80 8.06
C ILE A 138 1.40 11.14 8.28
N GLY A 139 1.17 11.49 9.55
CA GLY A 139 0.48 12.72 9.94
C GLY A 139 -1.03 12.62 9.75
N GLU A 140 -1.62 13.67 9.17
CA GLU A 140 -3.08 13.76 8.97
C GLU A 140 -3.59 12.74 7.95
N LEU A 141 -4.82 12.25 8.18
CA LEU A 141 -5.48 11.33 7.27
C LEU A 141 -5.77 12.06 5.94
N PRO A 142 -5.33 11.54 4.78
CA PRO A 142 -5.63 12.17 3.50
C PRO A 142 -7.13 12.28 3.29
N ASN A 143 -7.57 13.40 2.70
CA ASN A 143 -8.98 13.65 2.38
C ASN A 143 -9.67 12.46 1.69
N PHE A 144 -8.92 11.72 0.86
CA PHE A 144 -9.46 10.59 0.10
C PHE A 144 -9.83 9.39 0.97
N ILE A 145 -9.18 9.21 2.12
CA ILE A 145 -9.45 8.14 3.07
C ILE A 145 -10.47 8.60 4.11
N GLU A 146 -10.44 9.87 4.52
CA GLU A 146 -11.39 10.45 5.48
C GLU A 146 -12.86 10.30 5.04
N HIS A 147 -13.13 10.39 3.73
CA HIS A 147 -14.47 10.25 3.17
C HIS A 147 -14.92 8.79 2.96
N VAL A 148 -14.04 7.81 3.22
CA VAL A 148 -14.40 6.39 3.12
C VAL A 148 -15.22 6.00 4.36
N PRO A 149 -16.38 5.33 4.22
CA PRO A 149 -17.17 4.89 5.37
C PRO A 149 -16.35 3.99 6.31
N SER A 150 -16.48 4.22 7.62
CA SER A 150 -15.66 3.55 8.65
C SER A 150 -15.90 2.05 8.77
N ASP A 151 -16.94 1.49 8.15
CA ASP A 151 -17.19 0.05 8.07
C ASP A 151 -16.37 -0.63 6.94
N ARG A 152 -15.60 0.16 6.18
CA ARG A 152 -14.80 -0.33 5.04
C ARG A 152 -13.35 -0.61 5.38
N PHE A 153 -12.86 -0.13 6.51
CA PHE A 153 -11.48 -0.32 6.97
C PHE A 153 -11.41 -0.21 8.50
N GLN A 154 -10.31 -0.67 9.07
CA GLN A 154 -9.96 -0.45 10.48
C GLN A 154 -8.93 0.67 10.56
N LEU A 155 -9.19 1.69 11.35
CA LEU A 155 -8.22 2.75 11.63
C LEU A 155 -7.45 2.40 12.90
N ILE A 156 -6.12 2.39 12.81
CA ILE A 156 -5.20 2.21 13.94
C ILE A 156 -4.34 3.46 14.01
N ALA A 157 -4.27 4.10 15.17
CA ALA A 157 -3.36 5.21 15.44
C ALA A 157 -2.14 4.66 16.18
N ASP A 158 -0.96 4.80 15.57
CA ASP A 158 0.33 4.31 16.05
C ASP A 158 1.29 5.46 16.40
#